data_AF-A0ABD3RV40-F1
#
_entry.id   AF-A0ABD3RV40-F1
#
_cell.length_a   1.000
_cell.length_b   1.000
_cell.length_c   1.000
_cell.angle_alpha   90.00
_cell.angle_beta   90.00
_cell.angle_gamma   90.00
#
_symmetry.space_group_name_H-M   'P 1'
#
loop_
_entity.id
_entity.type
_entity.pdbx_description
1 polymer ?
#
loop_
_entity_poly.entity_id
_entity_poly.type
_entity_poly.pdbx_seq_one_letter_code
_entity_poly.pdbx_strand_id
1 'polypeptide(L)'
;MTTTMTTMTTTTTIGRDDCESPSEDREGDDDEDGGGACVNLRVPPDAEAGVDYLSFQYGGVGMEVLVPVGSEPGDVLRIRIGTGVGDDADEDEDDVDDVARGRGADCGGYGHGPTGRKSLALVDELGGTDVPPLSYRAETRGPIDPSLSSSNGGNGSDGSMQNHDEITRSNRAGGVDGAHHTTVILGDGTIGGQISLHLIESIDDETSPTNRCIDGEGDGTHGVVWASGKLLAQALTSTFGLGFLRKSLLPPRASDNEHATTPFRLNCLEIGSGSGVCGMALAHALNSCKTTKNEGCKGGAVDATILLTDRGGRAVYLLRRNIQRNLPTLLGYDDAYDYRITIAAESLVWGNELQSTTTKFHLIIGSDLLYNTEESYDPLVNTIKRHLCHQRGIVMLAVRWRKPDLEREFFRKAEREGLRFEIWGDLANDDDFGGRRCPCRLNWMEYGDPESDKSNGYFHERTISVAGTEMSLGRVTEGDMESMNDGEYSTFEELQVQVYIGKYHVNDGTTRLQKRQRKNG
;
A
#
# COMPACT_ATOMS: atom_id res chain seq x y z
N MET A 1 16.82 -17.79 -25.55
CA MET A 1 15.59 -18.57 -25.78
C MET A 1 14.45 -17.71 -25.27
N THR A 2 13.46 -17.44 -26.11
CA THR A 2 12.31 -16.61 -25.75
C THR A 2 11.26 -17.52 -25.13
N THR A 3 11.15 -17.54 -23.80
CA THR A 3 10.06 -18.25 -23.11
C THR A 3 8.81 -17.41 -23.31
N THR A 4 7.88 -17.89 -24.14
CA THR A 4 6.62 -17.21 -24.41
C THR A 4 5.63 -17.73 -23.37
N MET A 5 5.27 -16.91 -22.37
CA MET A 5 4.17 -17.26 -21.47
C MET A 5 2.89 -17.28 -22.29
N THR A 6 2.26 -18.46 -22.37
CA THR A 6 1.04 -18.66 -23.15
C THR A 6 -0.14 -18.76 -22.18
N THR A 7 -0.88 -17.67 -22.01
CA THR A 7 -2.14 -17.71 -21.25
C THR A 7 -3.20 -18.43 -22.08
N MET A 8 -3.73 -19.53 -21.55
CA MET A 8 -4.75 -20.33 -22.24
C MET A 8 -6.10 -20.23 -21.56
N THR A 9 -7.10 -19.80 -22.32
CA THR A 9 -8.49 -19.72 -21.84
C THR A 9 -9.16 -21.08 -21.98
N THR A 10 -9.45 -21.74 -20.86
CA THR A 10 -10.12 -23.05 -20.85
C THR A 10 -11.63 -22.89 -20.63
N THR A 11 -12.43 -23.73 -21.30
CA THR A 11 -13.88 -23.82 -21.04
C THR A 11 -14.13 -24.34 -19.64
N THR A 12 -14.65 -23.49 -18.76
CA THR A 12 -14.98 -23.83 -17.37
C THR A 12 -16.40 -24.39 -17.29
N THR A 13 -16.58 -25.55 -16.68
CA THR A 13 -17.89 -26.07 -16.29
C THR A 13 -18.05 -25.93 -14.79
N ILE A 14 -18.93 -25.02 -14.35
CA ILE A 14 -19.27 -24.86 -12.93
C ILE A 14 -20.47 -25.77 -12.66
N GLY A 15 -20.20 -26.95 -12.12
CA GLY A 15 -21.24 -27.85 -11.60
C GLY A 15 -21.46 -27.57 -10.12
N ARG A 16 -22.72 -27.47 -9.70
CA ARG A 16 -23.11 -27.77 -8.31
C ARG A 16 -23.25 -29.28 -8.21
N ASP A 17 -22.13 -29.98 -8.37
CA ASP A 17 -22.08 -31.38 -8.03
C ASP A 17 -21.64 -31.40 -6.57
N ASP A 18 -22.54 -31.88 -5.70
CA ASP A 18 -22.20 -32.19 -4.32
C ASP A 18 -20.97 -33.10 -4.36
N CYS A 19 -19.90 -32.66 -3.69
CA CYS A 19 -18.61 -33.33 -3.68
C CYS A 19 -18.73 -34.61 -2.78
N GLU A 20 -19.68 -35.50 -3.09
CA GLU A 20 -19.87 -36.81 -2.47
C GLU A 20 -18.71 -37.72 -2.90
N SER A 21 -17.87 -38.05 -1.93
CA SER A 21 -16.93 -39.18 -2.07
C SER A 21 -17.75 -40.46 -2.05
N PRO A 22 -17.40 -41.52 -2.80
CA PRO A 22 -18.06 -42.81 -2.67
C PRO A 22 -17.67 -43.43 -1.31
N SER A 23 -18.40 -43.07 -0.26
CA SER A 23 -18.29 -43.70 1.06
C SER A 23 -19.25 -44.88 1.13
N GLU A 24 -18.68 -46.07 1.31
CA GLU A 24 -19.40 -47.30 1.63
C GLU A 24 -20.12 -47.14 2.99
N ASP A 25 -21.43 -47.38 2.98
CA ASP A 25 -22.33 -47.71 4.09
C ASP A 25 -21.83 -47.40 5.53
N ARG A 26 -22.03 -46.16 5.98
CA ARG A 26 -22.14 -45.85 7.41
C ARG A 26 -23.39 -45.02 7.67
N GLU A 27 -24.37 -45.65 8.32
CA GLU A 27 -25.53 -44.99 8.90
C GLU A 27 -25.10 -44.19 10.14
N GLY A 28 -25.36 -42.89 10.15
CA GLY A 28 -25.43 -42.08 11.38
C GLY A 28 -24.52 -40.84 11.41
N ASP A 29 -25.14 -39.70 11.11
CA ASP A 29 -25.11 -38.42 11.84
C ASP A 29 -25.21 -37.25 10.83
N ASP A 30 -26.33 -36.53 10.90
CA ASP A 30 -26.70 -35.41 10.01
C ASP A 30 -25.94 -34.13 10.42
N ASP A 31 -24.65 -34.07 10.11
CA ASP A 31 -23.92 -32.80 10.10
C ASP A 31 -24.13 -32.12 8.74
N GLU A 32 -24.65 -30.89 8.75
CA GLU A 32 -24.86 -30.07 7.54
C GLU A 32 -23.51 -29.80 6.87
N ASP A 33 -23.13 -30.67 5.93
CA ASP A 33 -21.92 -30.54 5.13
C ASP A 33 -21.88 -29.18 4.44
N GLY A 34 -20.89 -28.37 4.83
CA GLY A 34 -20.58 -27.09 4.20
C GLY A 34 -20.24 -27.27 2.72
N GLY A 35 -21.27 -27.14 1.88
CA GLY A 35 -21.21 -27.25 0.43
C GLY A 35 -20.35 -26.15 -0.21
N GLY A 36 -19.04 -26.34 -0.21
CA GLY A 36 -18.08 -25.51 -0.95
C GLY A 36 -18.22 -25.75 -2.46
N ALA A 37 -18.12 -24.71 -3.27
CA ALA A 37 -18.18 -24.84 -4.73
C ALA A 37 -16.91 -25.50 -5.26
N CYS A 38 -17.04 -26.55 -6.07
CA CYS A 38 -15.92 -27.23 -6.72
C CYS A 38 -15.82 -26.72 -8.19
N VAL A 39 -14.66 -26.18 -8.62
CA VAL A 39 -14.38 -25.80 -10.03
C VAL A 39 -13.45 -26.84 -10.65
N ASN A 40 -13.83 -27.39 -11.80
CA ASN A 40 -13.01 -28.36 -12.53
C ASN A 40 -12.38 -27.70 -13.77
N LEU A 41 -11.05 -27.68 -13.84
CA LEU A 41 -10.29 -27.17 -14.97
C LEU A 41 -9.55 -28.32 -15.65
N ARG A 42 -9.71 -28.46 -16.97
CA ARG A 42 -9.01 -29.50 -17.73
C ARG A 42 -7.70 -28.95 -18.28
N VAL A 43 -6.59 -29.63 -18.03
CA VAL A 43 -5.26 -29.24 -18.53
C VAL A 43 -5.25 -29.31 -20.07
N PRO A 44 -5.02 -28.19 -20.78
CA PRO A 44 -4.93 -28.17 -22.24
C PRO A 44 -3.80 -29.07 -22.77
N PRO A 45 -3.89 -29.56 -24.02
CA PRO A 45 -2.88 -30.41 -24.63
C PRO A 45 -1.48 -29.80 -24.75
N ASP A 46 -1.43 -28.48 -24.72
CA ASP A 46 -0.28 -27.62 -24.94
C ASP A 46 0.21 -26.93 -23.66
N ALA A 47 -0.37 -27.23 -22.50
CA ALA A 47 0.06 -26.70 -21.22
C ALA A 47 1.23 -27.49 -20.63
N GLU A 48 2.29 -26.79 -20.22
CA GLU A 48 3.48 -27.33 -19.55
C GLU A 48 3.34 -27.25 -18.02
N ALA A 49 3.35 -28.41 -17.37
CA ALA A 49 3.28 -28.55 -15.92
C ALA A 49 4.43 -27.82 -15.21
N GLY A 50 4.10 -27.00 -14.20
CA GLY A 50 5.04 -26.15 -13.45
C GLY A 50 5.43 -24.85 -14.15
N VAL A 51 4.93 -24.60 -15.36
CA VAL A 51 5.27 -23.40 -16.16
C VAL A 51 4.02 -22.61 -16.52
N ASP A 52 2.97 -23.27 -17.00
CA ASP A 52 1.76 -22.62 -17.50
C ASP A 52 0.67 -22.46 -16.44
N TYR A 53 -0.18 -21.44 -16.64
CA TYR A 53 -1.31 -21.11 -15.78
C TYR A 53 -2.65 -21.33 -16.50
N LEU A 54 -3.63 -21.88 -15.79
CA LEU A 54 -5.02 -21.96 -16.24
C LEU A 54 -5.82 -20.82 -15.60
N SER A 55 -6.49 -20.02 -16.43
CA SER A 55 -7.36 -18.94 -15.98
C SER A 55 -8.83 -19.36 -15.97
N PHE A 56 -9.60 -18.98 -14.96
CA PHE A 56 -11.06 -19.16 -14.90
C PHE A 56 -11.74 -17.97 -14.21
N GLN A 57 -13.06 -17.82 -14.38
CA GLN A 57 -13.84 -16.81 -13.67
C GLN A 57 -14.76 -17.46 -12.64
N TYR A 58 -14.75 -16.94 -11.42
CA TYR A 58 -15.68 -17.32 -10.36
C TYR A 58 -16.19 -16.07 -9.64
N GLY A 59 -17.50 -15.91 -9.53
CA GLY A 59 -18.10 -14.74 -8.87
C GLY A 59 -17.76 -13.38 -9.53
N GLY A 60 -17.42 -13.36 -10.82
CA GLY A 60 -17.00 -12.15 -11.53
C GLY A 60 -15.53 -11.75 -11.31
N VAL A 61 -14.76 -12.55 -10.56
CA VAL A 61 -13.32 -12.39 -10.37
C VAL A 61 -12.58 -13.38 -11.27
N GLY A 62 -11.57 -12.90 -12.00
CA GLY A 62 -10.64 -13.75 -12.73
C GLY A 62 -9.61 -14.35 -11.78
N MET A 63 -9.44 -15.66 -11.82
CA MET A 63 -8.47 -16.42 -11.04
C MET A 63 -7.54 -17.17 -11.97
N GLU A 64 -6.29 -17.35 -11.55
CA GLU A 64 -5.28 -18.13 -12.27
C GLU A 64 -4.71 -19.20 -11.32
N VAL A 65 -4.51 -20.41 -11.84
CA VAL A 65 -3.87 -21.52 -11.11
C VAL A 65 -2.72 -22.08 -11.93
N LEU A 66 -1.57 -22.27 -11.30
CA LEU A 66 -0.41 -22.93 -11.94
C LEU A 66 -0.75 -24.40 -12.17
N VAL A 67 -0.44 -24.95 -13.35
CA VAL A 67 -0.56 -26.38 -13.62
C VAL A 67 0.45 -27.13 -12.73
N PRO A 68 0.04 -28.02 -11.82
CA PRO A 68 0.95 -28.71 -10.91
C PRO A 68 2.00 -29.55 -11.65
N VAL A 69 3.21 -29.65 -11.08
CA VAL A 69 4.27 -30.51 -11.62
C VAL A 69 3.78 -31.97 -11.64
N GLY A 70 3.88 -32.61 -12.80
CA GLY A 70 3.44 -33.99 -13.02
C GLY A 70 2.03 -34.15 -13.59
N SER A 71 1.27 -33.06 -13.78
CA SER A 71 0.01 -33.10 -14.52
C SER A 71 0.25 -33.38 -16.01
N GLU A 72 -0.63 -34.20 -16.61
CA GLU A 72 -0.61 -34.52 -18.04
C GLU A 72 -1.77 -33.81 -18.78
N PRO A 73 -1.59 -33.48 -20.08
CA PRO A 73 -2.68 -33.13 -20.99
C PRO A 73 -3.97 -33.93 -20.79
N GLY A 74 -5.05 -33.23 -20.45
CA GLY A 74 -6.37 -33.82 -20.24
C GLY A 74 -6.72 -34.16 -18.79
N ASP A 75 -5.76 -34.03 -17.85
CA ASP A 75 -6.03 -34.10 -16.41
C ASP A 75 -7.06 -33.05 -16.00
N VAL A 76 -7.80 -33.34 -14.93
CA VAL A 76 -8.81 -32.42 -14.38
C VAL A 76 -8.34 -31.95 -13.01
N LEU A 77 -7.96 -30.68 -12.93
CA LEU A 77 -7.67 -29.99 -11.68
C LEU A 77 -8.99 -29.61 -11.02
N ARG A 78 -9.29 -30.19 -9.86
CA ARG A 78 -10.47 -29.86 -9.06
C ARG A 78 -10.07 -28.88 -7.96
N ILE A 79 -10.58 -27.66 -8.04
CA ILE A 79 -10.33 -26.57 -7.10
C ILE A 79 -11.56 -26.42 -6.22
N ARG A 80 -11.44 -26.71 -4.92
CA ARG A 80 -12.51 -26.42 -3.96
C ARG A 80 -12.40 -24.96 -3.53
N ILE A 81 -13.44 -24.18 -3.83
CA ILE A 81 -13.57 -22.78 -3.41
C ILE A 81 -14.38 -22.79 -2.11
N GLY A 82 -13.65 -22.81 -0.99
CA GLY A 82 -14.24 -22.71 0.33
C GLY A 82 -14.41 -21.26 0.78
N THR A 83 -15.54 -20.95 1.40
CA THR A 83 -15.60 -19.89 2.40
C THR A 83 -14.96 -20.45 3.66
N GLY A 84 -13.78 -19.97 4.05
CA GLY A 84 -13.01 -20.54 5.16
C GLY A 84 -13.87 -20.84 6.39
N VAL A 85 -14.06 -22.14 6.65
CA VAL A 85 -14.51 -22.64 7.96
C VAL A 85 -13.23 -22.86 8.73
N GLY A 86 -13.13 -22.26 9.91
CA GLY A 86 -11.92 -22.28 10.74
C GLY A 86 -11.49 -23.71 11.03
N ASP A 87 -10.21 -23.99 10.79
CA ASP A 87 -9.55 -25.14 11.37
C ASP A 87 -9.45 -24.90 12.87
N ASP A 88 -10.37 -25.48 13.63
CA ASP A 88 -10.15 -25.85 15.03
C ASP A 88 -9.14 -27.01 15.03
N ALA A 89 -7.85 -26.66 14.96
CA ALA A 89 -6.78 -27.60 15.21
C ALA A 89 -6.60 -27.72 16.73
N ASP A 90 -7.18 -28.77 17.30
CA ASP A 90 -6.79 -29.30 18.60
C ASP A 90 -5.32 -29.77 18.49
N GLU A 91 -4.39 -28.97 18.99
CA GLU A 91 -2.98 -29.35 19.16
C GLU A 91 -2.84 -30.18 20.45
N ASP A 92 -2.80 -31.50 20.31
CA ASP A 92 -2.26 -32.40 21.33
C ASP A 92 -0.71 -32.32 21.30
N GLU A 93 -0.14 -31.77 22.38
CA GLU A 93 1.30 -31.75 22.64
C GLU A 93 1.79 -33.14 23.04
N ASP A 94 2.66 -33.77 22.23
CA ASP A 94 3.49 -34.90 22.64
C ASP A 94 4.99 -34.55 22.53
N ASP A 95 5.66 -34.64 23.67
CA ASP A 95 7.10 -34.51 23.92
C ASP A 95 7.95 -35.48 23.08
N VAL A 96 8.99 -34.98 22.40
CA VAL A 96 10.18 -35.79 22.09
C VAL A 96 11.48 -34.97 22.11
N ASP A 97 12.36 -35.33 23.04
CA ASP A 97 13.75 -34.90 23.15
C ASP A 97 14.67 -35.56 22.09
N ASP A 98 15.82 -34.91 21.91
CA ASP A 98 17.16 -35.46 21.61
C ASP A 98 17.74 -35.49 20.16
N VAL A 99 18.79 -34.64 20.02
CA VAL A 99 20.14 -34.85 19.43
C VAL A 99 20.28 -35.37 17.98
N ALA A 100 20.90 -34.55 17.11
CA ALA A 100 22.28 -34.79 16.63
C ALA A 100 22.76 -33.84 15.51
N ARG A 101 24.06 -33.56 15.59
CA ARG A 101 24.94 -32.86 14.65
C ARG A 101 24.98 -33.50 13.25
N GLY A 102 25.15 -32.67 12.22
CA GLY A 102 25.59 -33.13 10.89
C GLY A 102 26.16 -32.00 10.02
N ARG A 103 27.45 -32.11 9.69
CA ARG A 103 28.22 -31.25 8.77
C ARG A 103 27.89 -31.57 7.30
N GLY A 104 28.04 -30.57 6.43
CA GLY A 104 28.96 -30.69 5.29
C GLY A 104 28.43 -30.40 3.87
N ALA A 105 29.29 -29.67 3.14
CA ALA A 105 29.48 -29.58 1.68
C ALA A 105 28.37 -28.89 0.85
N ASP A 106 28.62 -27.77 0.16
CA ASP A 106 29.63 -27.45 -0.89
C ASP A 106 29.34 -28.17 -2.22
N CYS A 107 28.75 -27.42 -3.16
CA CYS A 107 28.88 -27.64 -4.60
C CYS A 107 28.41 -26.41 -5.39
N GLY A 108 29.34 -25.82 -6.14
CA GLY A 108 29.09 -24.73 -7.07
C GLY A 108 28.47 -25.15 -8.40
N GLY A 109 28.10 -24.16 -9.20
CA GLY A 109 27.65 -24.34 -10.58
C GLY A 109 27.62 -23.02 -11.35
N TYR A 110 28.44 -22.94 -12.40
CA TYR A 110 28.51 -21.86 -13.38
C TYR A 110 27.23 -21.77 -14.23
N GLY A 111 26.81 -20.56 -14.61
CA GLY A 111 25.81 -20.33 -15.64
C GLY A 111 25.91 -18.92 -16.25
N HIS A 112 26.07 -18.84 -17.57
CA HIS A 112 26.37 -17.62 -18.33
C HIS A 112 25.14 -17.14 -19.12
N GLY A 113 24.82 -15.83 -19.01
CA GLY A 113 24.17 -14.97 -20.03
C GLY A 113 22.63 -14.83 -19.97
N PRO A 114 21.98 -13.94 -20.76
CA PRO A 114 22.43 -12.71 -21.42
C PRO A 114 21.54 -11.45 -21.11
N THR A 115 22.04 -10.29 -21.55
CA THR A 115 21.41 -8.94 -21.68
C THR A 115 19.97 -8.95 -22.23
N GLY A 116 19.02 -8.06 -21.92
CA GLY A 116 18.97 -6.83 -21.13
C GLY A 116 17.66 -6.08 -21.52
N ARG A 117 16.93 -5.55 -20.55
CA ARG A 117 15.90 -4.50 -20.75
C ARG A 117 16.11 -3.47 -19.65
N LYS A 118 16.29 -2.21 -20.07
CA LYS A 118 16.54 -1.08 -19.18
C LYS A 118 15.25 -0.73 -18.45
N SER A 119 15.20 -1.05 -17.16
CA SER A 119 14.30 -0.41 -16.21
C SER A 119 14.74 1.05 -16.05
N LEU A 120 13.79 1.98 -16.08
CA LEU A 120 14.00 3.40 -15.81
C LEU A 120 14.23 3.56 -14.30
N ALA A 121 15.43 3.22 -13.83
CA ALA A 121 15.86 3.51 -12.47
C ALA A 121 16.02 5.02 -12.30
N LEU A 122 15.49 5.54 -11.18
CA LEU A 122 15.76 6.87 -10.66
C LEU A 122 17.27 7.00 -10.40
N VAL A 123 17.97 7.65 -11.33
CA VAL A 123 19.40 7.93 -11.25
C VAL A 123 19.60 9.32 -10.63
N ASP A 124 20.62 9.41 -9.76
CA ASP A 124 21.09 10.53 -8.93
C ASP A 124 20.45 10.67 -7.55
N GLU A 125 21.32 10.56 -6.53
CA GLU A 125 21.16 11.00 -5.12
C GLU A 125 21.12 9.92 -4.03
N LEU A 126 21.98 8.90 -4.09
CA LEU A 126 22.40 8.21 -2.86
C LEU A 126 23.83 8.67 -2.50
N GLY A 127 23.92 9.42 -1.40
CA GLY A 127 25.16 10.02 -0.90
C GLY A 127 26.20 8.95 -0.55
N GLY A 128 27.16 8.77 -1.45
CA GLY A 128 28.38 8.03 -1.22
C GLY A 128 29.43 8.91 -0.53
N THR A 129 29.86 8.46 0.65
CA THR A 129 31.14 8.73 1.35
C THR A 129 32.00 9.89 0.86
N ASP A 130 32.20 10.87 1.75
CA ASP A 130 33.15 11.98 1.63
C ASP A 130 34.55 11.52 1.19
N VAL A 131 34.93 11.91 -0.04
CA VAL A 131 36.33 11.97 -0.48
C VAL A 131 36.77 13.45 -0.37
N PRO A 132 37.88 13.78 0.32
CA PRO A 132 38.24 15.17 0.58
C PRO A 132 38.63 15.91 -0.72
N PRO A 133 38.23 17.18 -0.90
CA PRO A 133 38.47 17.90 -2.13
C PRO A 133 39.94 18.34 -2.24
N LEU A 134 40.59 17.91 -3.33
CA LEU A 134 41.82 18.54 -3.80
C LEU A 134 41.47 19.86 -4.47
N SER A 135 42.03 20.93 -3.93
CA SER A 135 41.92 22.31 -4.40
C SER A 135 42.36 22.46 -5.85
N TYR A 136 41.51 23.04 -6.71
CA TYR A 136 41.95 23.69 -7.94
C TYR A 136 41.35 25.08 -8.11
N ARG A 137 42.19 25.90 -8.73
CA ARG A 137 42.28 27.35 -8.68
C ARG A 137 41.33 28.00 -9.69
N ALA A 138 40.78 29.15 -9.32
CA ALA A 138 39.94 29.99 -10.15
C ALA A 138 40.68 30.58 -11.37
N GLU A 139 40.01 30.60 -12.53
CA GLU A 139 40.25 31.60 -13.57
C GLU A 139 38.93 32.18 -14.12
N THR A 140 38.94 33.49 -14.20
CA THR A 140 37.90 34.44 -14.59
C THR A 140 37.78 34.64 -16.10
N ARG A 141 36.56 34.96 -16.59
CA ARG A 141 36.15 35.85 -17.71
C ARG A 141 34.77 35.35 -18.18
N GLY A 142 33.73 36.12 -18.49
CA GLY A 142 33.47 37.52 -18.82
C GLY A 142 32.16 37.53 -19.65
N PRO A 143 31.41 38.64 -19.75
CA PRO A 143 29.96 38.64 -19.98
C PRO A 143 29.55 38.76 -21.46
N ILE A 144 28.34 38.31 -21.81
CA ILE A 144 27.64 38.70 -23.04
C ILE A 144 26.20 39.12 -22.71
N ASP A 145 25.89 40.34 -23.13
CA ASP A 145 24.63 41.08 -23.00
C ASP A 145 23.59 40.62 -24.04
N PRO A 146 22.28 40.88 -23.83
CA PRO A 146 21.18 40.39 -24.64
C PRO A 146 20.69 41.42 -25.68
N SER A 147 20.12 40.96 -26.78
CA SER A 147 19.25 41.81 -27.60
C SER A 147 18.28 41.02 -28.49
N LEU A 148 16.98 41.31 -28.27
CA LEU A 148 15.98 41.72 -29.27
C LEU A 148 15.80 40.89 -30.55
N SER A 149 14.57 40.40 -30.78
CA SER A 149 13.70 41.01 -31.80
C SER A 149 12.32 40.35 -31.86
N SER A 150 11.30 41.20 -31.78
CA SER A 150 9.91 40.99 -32.17
C SER A 150 9.76 40.63 -33.65
N SER A 151 8.70 39.90 -34.01
CA SER A 151 7.85 40.26 -35.16
C SER A 151 6.58 39.42 -35.28
N ASN A 152 5.47 40.16 -35.27
CA ASN A 152 4.13 39.93 -35.82
C ASN A 152 4.01 38.98 -37.03
N GLY A 153 2.83 38.34 -37.10
CA GLY A 153 1.90 38.58 -38.21
C GLY A 153 1.45 37.35 -39.00
N GLY A 154 0.13 37.21 -39.21
CA GLY A 154 -0.38 36.33 -40.27
C GLY A 154 -1.84 35.90 -40.12
N ASN A 155 -2.73 36.61 -40.81
CA ASN A 155 -4.17 36.33 -41.02
C ASN A 155 -4.45 35.08 -41.88
N GLY A 156 -5.70 34.59 -41.76
CA GLY A 156 -6.45 33.88 -42.83
C GLY A 156 -6.73 32.42 -42.47
N SER A 157 -7.88 31.82 -42.77
CA SER A 157 -9.06 32.24 -43.51
C SER A 157 -10.16 31.18 -43.29
N ASP A 158 -11.39 31.64 -43.49
CA ASP A 158 -12.65 30.90 -43.56
C ASP A 158 -12.64 29.75 -44.60
N GLY A 159 -13.43 28.69 -44.37
CA GLY A 159 -13.46 27.52 -45.25
C GLY A 159 -14.35 26.37 -44.80
N SER A 160 -15.66 26.58 -44.82
CA SER A 160 -16.70 25.55 -44.75
C SER A 160 -16.65 24.60 -45.96
N MET A 161 -16.55 23.28 -45.75
CA MET A 161 -17.10 22.27 -46.65
C MET A 161 -17.79 21.16 -45.86
N GLN A 162 -19.08 21.01 -46.14
CA GLN A 162 -19.88 19.84 -45.83
C GLN A 162 -19.37 18.64 -46.63
N ASN A 163 -19.26 17.48 -46.00
CA ASN A 163 -19.48 16.20 -46.68
C ASN A 163 -20.14 15.23 -45.70
N HIS A 164 -21.33 14.79 -46.09
CA HIS A 164 -21.98 13.58 -45.64
C HIS A 164 -21.11 12.38 -46.02
N ASP A 165 -20.76 11.54 -45.06
CA ASP A 165 -20.61 10.11 -45.31
C ASP A 165 -21.09 9.32 -44.10
N GLU A 166 -22.12 8.54 -44.37
CA GLU A 166 -22.82 7.61 -43.50
C GLU A 166 -21.99 6.33 -43.42
N ILE A 167 -21.28 6.14 -42.31
CA ILE A 167 -20.61 4.87 -41.99
C ILE A 167 -21.30 4.25 -40.79
N THR A 168 -21.98 3.15 -41.07
CA THR A 168 -22.61 2.20 -40.16
C THR A 168 -21.63 1.81 -39.04
N ARG A 169 -21.86 2.36 -37.84
CA ARG A 169 -21.15 1.95 -36.62
C ARG A 169 -21.57 0.55 -36.22
N SER A 170 -20.71 -0.42 -36.52
CA SER A 170 -20.73 -1.73 -35.90
C SER A 170 -20.34 -1.58 -34.42
N ASN A 171 -21.27 -1.90 -33.52
CA ASN A 171 -21.01 -2.08 -32.09
C ASN A 171 -20.04 -3.24 -31.90
N ARG A 172 -18.75 -2.95 -31.71
CA ARG A 172 -17.81 -3.85 -31.04
C ARG A 172 -17.54 -3.31 -29.65
N ALA A 173 -18.35 -3.77 -28.69
CA ALA A 173 -18.00 -3.76 -27.27
C ALA A 173 -16.90 -4.81 -27.06
N GLY A 174 -15.75 -4.40 -26.53
CA GLY A 174 -14.63 -5.31 -26.25
C GLY A 174 -13.23 -4.74 -26.51
N GLY A 175 -13.05 -3.42 -26.50
CA GLY A 175 -11.70 -2.85 -26.37
C GLY A 175 -11.25 -3.05 -24.93
N VAL A 176 -10.26 -3.91 -24.72
CA VAL A 176 -9.58 -4.05 -23.43
C VAL A 176 -8.84 -2.73 -23.20
N ASP A 177 -9.34 -1.91 -22.27
CA ASP A 177 -8.64 -0.71 -21.81
C ASP A 177 -7.23 -1.13 -21.38
N GLY A 178 -6.21 -0.64 -22.09
CA GLY A 178 -4.81 -1.00 -21.88
C GLY A 178 -4.18 -0.35 -20.64
N ALA A 179 -4.99 0.08 -19.67
CA ALA A 179 -4.50 0.75 -18.48
C ALA A 179 -3.67 -0.21 -17.62
N HIS A 180 -2.51 0.25 -17.16
CA HIS A 180 -1.71 -0.49 -16.19
C HIS A 180 -2.46 -0.56 -14.85
N HIS A 181 -2.59 -1.78 -14.33
CA HIS A 181 -3.31 -2.07 -13.10
C HIS A 181 -2.40 -2.75 -12.08
N THR A 182 -2.34 -2.22 -10.86
CA THR A 182 -1.81 -2.93 -9.69
C THR A 182 -2.94 -3.62 -8.96
N THR A 183 -2.74 -4.86 -8.52
CA THR A 183 -3.62 -5.49 -7.54
C THR A 183 -2.93 -5.52 -6.19
N VAL A 184 -3.56 -4.92 -5.17
CA VAL A 184 -3.07 -4.95 -3.78
C VAL A 184 -4.01 -5.82 -2.96
N ILE A 185 -3.45 -6.88 -2.40
CA ILE A 185 -4.15 -7.81 -1.53
C ILE A 185 -4.06 -7.31 -0.08
N LEU A 186 -5.22 -7.13 0.56
CA LEU A 186 -5.37 -6.68 1.93
C LEU A 186 -6.01 -7.77 2.81
N GLY A 187 -5.80 -7.63 4.12
CA GLY A 187 -6.22 -8.60 5.13
C GLY A 187 -5.24 -9.75 5.32
N ASP A 188 -5.29 -10.36 6.50
CA ASP A 188 -4.55 -11.58 6.87
C ASP A 188 -5.39 -12.85 6.64
N GLY A 189 -6.59 -12.72 6.09
CA GLY A 189 -7.55 -13.82 5.87
C GLY A 189 -8.38 -14.20 7.11
N THR A 190 -8.06 -13.66 8.29
CA THR A 190 -8.70 -14.07 9.55
C THR A 190 -9.96 -13.29 9.90
N ILE A 191 -10.08 -12.02 9.48
CA ILE A 191 -11.24 -11.17 9.81
C ILE A 191 -11.79 -10.49 8.55
N GLY A 192 -12.93 -10.99 8.06
CA GLY A 192 -13.70 -10.34 6.98
C GLY A 192 -13.29 -10.72 5.55
N GLY A 193 -12.44 -11.74 5.41
CA GLY A 193 -11.96 -12.22 4.11
C GLY A 193 -10.85 -11.35 3.51
N GLN A 194 -10.10 -11.94 2.59
CA GLN A 194 -9.10 -11.23 1.81
C GLN A 194 -9.80 -10.31 0.80
N ILE A 195 -9.37 -9.05 0.70
CA ILE A 195 -9.89 -8.11 -0.30
C ILE A 195 -8.78 -7.67 -1.25
N SER A 196 -9.12 -7.60 -2.53
CA SER A 196 -8.22 -7.11 -3.59
C SER A 196 -8.62 -5.70 -3.98
N LEU A 197 -7.69 -4.75 -3.84
CA LEU A 197 -7.81 -3.44 -4.45
C LEU A 197 -7.23 -3.49 -5.87
N HIS A 198 -8.01 -3.06 -6.85
CA HIS A 198 -7.58 -2.92 -8.24
C HIS A 198 -7.31 -1.44 -8.52
N LEU A 199 -6.04 -1.07 -8.55
CA LEU A 199 -5.58 0.30 -8.67
C LEU A 199 -5.15 0.56 -10.12
N ILE A 200 -5.63 1.66 -10.69
CA ILE A 200 -5.16 2.19 -11.96
C ILE A 200 -3.86 2.95 -11.66
N GLU A 201 -2.80 2.68 -12.42
CA GLU A 201 -1.50 3.37 -12.29
C GLU A 201 -1.38 4.53 -13.29
N SER A 202 -1.97 4.39 -14.47
CA SER A 202 -1.88 5.37 -15.55
C SER A 202 -3.26 5.66 -16.15
N ILE A 203 -3.44 6.91 -16.56
CA ILE A 203 -4.62 7.33 -17.30
C ILE A 203 -4.16 7.64 -18.72
N ASP A 204 -4.77 6.96 -19.68
CA ASP A 204 -4.51 7.23 -21.09
C ASP A 204 -5.05 8.62 -21.44
N ASP A 205 -4.13 9.52 -21.79
CA ASP A 205 -4.44 10.93 -22.07
C ASP A 205 -5.33 11.11 -23.31
N GLU A 206 -5.47 10.09 -24.15
CA GLU A 206 -6.15 10.19 -25.45
C GLU A 206 -7.69 10.21 -25.37
N THR A 207 -8.29 9.66 -24.31
CA THR A 207 -9.75 9.45 -24.28
C THR A 207 -10.53 10.53 -23.53
N SER A 208 -9.86 11.45 -22.83
CA SER A 208 -10.50 12.47 -22.01
C SER A 208 -10.54 13.83 -22.74
N PRO A 209 -11.69 14.25 -23.31
CA PRO A 209 -11.82 15.56 -23.96
C PRO A 209 -11.60 16.75 -23.00
N THR A 210 -11.58 16.50 -21.68
CA THR A 210 -11.24 17.50 -20.66
C THR A 210 -9.74 17.54 -20.31
N ASN A 211 -8.90 16.59 -20.79
CA ASN A 211 -7.48 16.53 -20.45
C ASN A 211 -6.59 17.52 -21.20
N ARG A 212 -7.06 18.17 -22.28
CA ARG A 212 -6.22 19.12 -23.03
C ARG A 212 -5.83 20.39 -22.25
N CYS A 213 -6.39 20.60 -21.05
CA CYS A 213 -6.08 21.74 -20.19
C CYS A 213 -5.44 21.35 -18.84
N ILE A 214 -5.10 20.08 -18.62
CA ILE A 214 -4.32 19.71 -17.43
C ILE A 214 -2.85 19.83 -17.82
N ASP A 215 -2.30 21.03 -17.64
CA ASP A 215 -0.88 21.30 -17.84
C ASP A 215 -0.05 20.23 -17.11
N GLY A 216 0.93 19.65 -17.82
CA GLY A 216 1.61 18.38 -17.49
C GLY A 216 2.47 18.36 -16.23
N GLU A 217 1.88 18.64 -15.08
CA GLU A 217 2.52 18.52 -13.77
C GLU A 217 2.32 17.10 -13.23
N GLY A 218 3.34 16.24 -13.40
CA GLY A 218 3.42 14.93 -12.76
C GLY A 218 4.48 14.07 -13.42
N ASP A 219 5.43 13.58 -12.63
CA ASP A 219 6.47 12.61 -13.04
C ASP A 219 5.93 11.16 -13.16
N GLY A 220 4.64 10.95 -12.86
CA GLY A 220 3.97 9.66 -12.85
C GLY A 220 4.06 8.90 -11.53
N THR A 221 4.81 9.41 -10.54
CA THR A 221 5.01 8.72 -9.25
C THR A 221 3.73 8.58 -8.42
N HIS A 222 2.75 9.47 -8.63
CA HIS A 222 1.43 9.41 -8.01
C HIS A 222 0.62 8.16 -8.41
N GLY A 223 0.93 7.51 -9.53
CA GLY A 223 0.24 6.28 -9.94
C GLY A 223 0.73 5.02 -9.24
N VAL A 224 1.95 5.07 -8.70
CA VAL A 224 2.67 3.88 -8.20
C VAL A 224 2.22 3.55 -6.77
N VAL A 225 2.05 2.26 -6.50
CA VAL A 225 1.88 1.75 -5.13
C VAL A 225 3.25 1.51 -4.51
N TRP A 226 3.72 2.48 -3.74
CA TRP A 226 5.00 2.37 -3.03
C TRP A 226 4.94 1.33 -1.91
N ALA A 227 6.09 0.71 -1.59
CA ALA A 227 6.20 -0.34 -0.59
C ALA A 227 5.67 0.08 0.79
N SER A 228 5.94 1.32 1.21
CA SER A 228 5.43 1.87 2.48
C SER A 228 3.91 2.03 2.49
N GLY A 229 3.30 2.40 1.36
CA GLY A 229 1.85 2.49 1.21
C GLY A 229 1.18 1.11 1.24
N LYS A 230 1.77 0.14 0.53
CA LYS A 230 1.34 -1.27 0.57
C LYS A 230 1.41 -1.83 1.99
N LEU A 231 2.53 -1.65 2.69
CA LEU A 231 2.75 -2.14 4.04
C LEU A 231 1.75 -1.50 5.03
N LEU A 232 1.55 -0.18 4.97
CA LEU A 232 0.58 0.51 5.82
C LEU A 232 -0.85 0.04 5.56
N ALA A 233 -1.25 -0.12 4.30
CA ALA A 233 -2.56 -0.62 3.92
C ALA A 233 -2.83 -2.04 4.48
N GLN A 234 -1.84 -2.93 4.37
CA GLN A 234 -1.94 -4.28 4.94
C GLN A 234 -1.95 -4.26 6.47
N ALA A 235 -1.12 -3.44 7.11
CA ALA A 235 -1.13 -3.28 8.55
C ALA A 235 -2.47 -2.74 9.08
N LEU A 236 -3.09 -1.78 8.40
CA LEU A 236 -4.40 -1.23 8.78
C LEU A 236 -5.54 -2.26 8.71
N THR A 237 -5.40 -3.25 7.82
CA THR A 237 -6.41 -4.30 7.58
C THR A 237 -6.12 -5.61 8.33
N SER A 238 -4.97 -5.71 8.99
CA SER A 238 -4.62 -6.82 9.88
C SER A 238 -5.47 -6.83 11.16
N THR A 239 -5.46 -7.96 11.85
CA THR A 239 -6.09 -8.11 13.17
C THR A 239 -5.62 -7.08 14.19
N PHE A 240 -4.30 -6.85 14.33
CA PHE A 240 -3.78 -5.84 15.27
C PHE A 240 -4.15 -4.41 14.82
N GLY A 241 -4.18 -4.16 13.50
CA GLY A 241 -4.59 -2.88 12.92
C GLY A 241 -6.02 -2.52 13.30
N LEU A 242 -6.95 -3.47 13.13
CA LEU A 242 -8.34 -3.32 13.57
C LEU A 242 -8.43 -3.08 15.08
N GLY A 243 -7.63 -3.81 15.88
CA GLY A 243 -7.52 -3.59 17.32
C GLY A 243 -7.10 -2.15 17.67
N PHE A 244 -6.07 -1.64 16.98
CA PHE A 244 -5.60 -0.27 17.14
C PHE A 244 -6.67 0.76 16.77
N LEU A 245 -7.35 0.61 15.63
CA LEU A 245 -8.40 1.54 15.19
C LEU A 245 -9.54 1.60 16.21
N ARG A 246 -9.97 0.45 16.73
CA ARG A 246 -11.02 0.36 17.76
C ARG A 246 -10.61 1.03 19.07
N LYS A 247 -9.38 0.81 19.53
CA LYS A 247 -8.86 1.32 20.81
C LYS A 247 -8.53 2.80 20.76
N SER A 248 -7.93 3.26 19.66
CA SER A 248 -7.29 4.58 19.59
C SER A 248 -8.18 5.66 18.96
N LEU A 249 -9.05 5.30 18.03
CA LEU A 249 -9.84 6.27 17.26
C LEU A 249 -11.31 6.30 17.66
N LEU A 250 -11.88 5.15 18.00
CA LEU A 250 -13.27 5.08 18.42
C LEU A 250 -13.38 5.45 19.91
N PRO A 251 -14.33 6.33 20.30
CA PRO A 251 -14.53 6.64 21.70
C PRO A 251 -14.83 5.37 22.49
N PRO A 252 -14.32 5.24 23.73
CA PRO A 252 -14.75 4.17 24.63
C PRO A 252 -16.28 4.21 24.70
N ARG A 253 -16.93 3.06 24.61
CA ARG A 253 -18.39 3.01 24.79
C ARG A 253 -18.70 3.65 26.13
N ALA A 254 -19.45 4.76 26.09
CA ALA A 254 -19.97 5.34 27.31
C ALA A 254 -20.77 4.24 28.00
N SER A 255 -20.30 3.79 29.16
CA SER A 255 -20.96 2.78 29.97
C SER A 255 -22.38 3.25 30.27
N ASP A 256 -23.37 2.58 29.68
CA ASP A 256 -24.82 2.55 29.98
C ASP A 256 -25.59 3.87 30.21
N ASN A 257 -24.97 5.03 30.07
CA ASN A 257 -25.68 6.30 30.12
C ASN A 257 -26.33 6.56 28.75
N GLU A 258 -27.59 6.15 28.61
CA GLU A 258 -28.50 6.28 27.45
C GLU A 258 -28.68 7.71 26.87
N HIS A 259 -27.87 8.69 27.28
CA HIS A 259 -28.08 10.11 26.97
C HIS A 259 -26.95 10.76 26.16
N ALA A 260 -25.95 10.02 25.68
CA ALA A 260 -24.96 10.55 24.73
C ALA A 260 -25.53 10.52 23.29
N THR A 261 -26.12 11.65 22.86
CA THR A 261 -27.02 11.77 21.71
C THR A 261 -26.37 12.02 20.35
N THR A 262 -25.03 12.03 20.22
CA THR A 262 -24.38 12.28 18.92
C THR A 262 -23.39 11.18 18.54
N PRO A 263 -23.58 10.49 17.39
CA PRO A 263 -22.62 9.52 16.90
C PRO A 263 -21.28 10.21 16.63
N PHE A 264 -20.19 9.58 17.09
CA PHE A 264 -18.85 10.05 16.80
C PHE A 264 -18.54 9.79 15.33
N ARG A 265 -18.20 10.85 14.59
CA ARG A 265 -17.76 10.78 13.20
C ARG A 265 -16.25 10.92 13.10
N LEU A 266 -15.58 9.89 12.60
CA LEU A 266 -14.15 9.93 12.30
C LEU A 266 -13.92 10.79 11.06
N ASN A 267 -12.96 11.71 11.13
CA ASN A 267 -12.53 12.49 9.96
C ASN A 267 -11.08 12.11 9.72
N CYS A 268 -10.81 11.51 8.56
CA CYS A 268 -9.48 11.11 8.13
C CYS A 268 -9.04 11.92 6.92
N LEU A 269 -7.78 12.35 6.93
CA LEU A 269 -7.09 12.97 5.80
C LEU A 269 -5.91 12.08 5.41
N GLU A 270 -5.86 11.64 4.17
CA GLU A 270 -4.63 11.07 3.60
C GLU A 270 -3.90 12.16 2.81
N ILE A 271 -2.65 12.41 3.18
CA ILE A 271 -1.79 13.41 2.53
C ILE A 271 -0.83 12.68 1.58
N GLY A 272 -0.73 13.14 0.33
CA GLY A 272 0.12 12.50 -0.68
C GLY A 272 -0.36 11.10 -1.01
N SER A 273 -1.65 10.98 -1.32
CA SER A 273 -2.33 9.68 -1.45
C SER A 273 -1.82 8.82 -2.60
N GLY A 274 -1.21 9.41 -3.63
CA GLY A 274 -0.84 8.73 -4.87
C GLY A 274 -2.05 8.01 -5.47
N SER A 275 -2.01 6.68 -5.42
CA SER A 275 -3.09 5.80 -5.91
C SER A 275 -4.29 5.69 -4.95
N GLY A 276 -4.16 6.15 -3.70
CA GLY A 276 -5.19 6.12 -2.66
C GLY A 276 -5.24 4.82 -1.85
N VAL A 277 -4.19 4.00 -1.92
CA VAL A 277 -4.14 2.65 -1.34
C VAL A 277 -4.43 2.64 0.17
N CYS A 278 -3.85 3.56 0.94
CA CYS A 278 -3.98 3.55 2.40
C CYS A 278 -5.38 3.98 2.85
N GLY A 279 -5.94 5.02 2.26
CA GLY A 279 -7.27 5.52 2.61
C GLY A 279 -8.39 4.57 2.19
N MET A 280 -8.24 3.86 1.08
CA MET A 280 -9.17 2.79 0.70
C MET A 280 -9.04 1.57 1.63
N ALA A 281 -7.83 1.17 2.01
CA ALA A 281 -7.61 0.12 3.00
C ALA A 281 -8.18 0.49 4.38
N LEU A 282 -8.04 1.75 4.80
CA LEU A 282 -8.67 2.27 6.01
C LEU A 282 -10.20 2.20 5.92
N ALA A 283 -10.79 2.57 4.77
CA ALA A 283 -12.23 2.49 4.58
C ALA A 283 -12.74 1.05 4.75
N HIS A 284 -12.03 0.08 4.18
CA HIS A 284 -12.31 -1.33 4.38
C HIS A 284 -12.19 -1.73 5.85
N ALA A 285 -11.07 -1.42 6.50
CA ALA A 285 -10.82 -1.75 7.90
C ALA A 285 -11.91 -1.20 8.85
N LEU A 286 -12.34 0.05 8.63
CA LEU A 286 -13.43 0.66 9.40
C LEU A 286 -14.78 0.01 9.12
N ASN A 287 -15.02 -0.49 7.90
CA ASN A 287 -16.23 -1.24 7.57
C ASN A 287 -16.23 -2.61 8.26
N SER A 288 -15.09 -3.31 8.25
CA SER A 288 -14.88 -4.61 8.90
C SER A 288 -14.96 -4.52 10.43
N CYS A 289 -14.74 -3.35 11.02
CA CYS A 289 -14.98 -3.14 12.45
C CYS A 289 -16.46 -3.33 12.86
N LYS A 290 -17.41 -3.36 11.92
CA LYS A 290 -18.85 -3.56 12.17
C LYS A 290 -19.26 -5.03 12.31
N THR A 291 -18.55 -5.94 11.65
CA THR A 291 -19.03 -7.31 11.39
C THR A 291 -18.73 -8.30 12.49
N THR A 292 -17.82 -7.99 13.42
CA THR A 292 -17.54 -8.84 14.59
C THR A 292 -18.67 -8.71 15.62
N LYS A 293 -19.79 -9.38 15.33
CA LYS A 293 -20.96 -9.52 16.22
C LYS A 293 -20.80 -10.63 17.26
N ASN A 294 -19.75 -11.44 17.15
CA ASN A 294 -19.51 -12.52 18.08
C ASN A 294 -19.20 -11.94 19.46
N GLU A 295 -19.96 -12.41 20.46
CA GLU A 295 -19.78 -12.18 21.91
C GLU A 295 -20.27 -10.84 22.51
N GLY A 296 -21.52 -10.46 22.23
CA GLY A 296 -22.26 -9.54 23.10
C GLY A 296 -21.88 -8.05 23.00
N CYS A 297 -20.86 -7.73 22.22
CA CYS A 297 -20.52 -6.35 21.91
C CYS A 297 -21.40 -5.82 20.78
N LYS A 298 -22.49 -5.09 21.11
CA LYS A 298 -23.26 -4.28 20.13
C LYS A 298 -22.37 -3.18 19.54
N GLY A 299 -21.58 -3.54 18.51
CA GLY A 299 -20.76 -2.63 17.71
C GLY A 299 -21.62 -1.54 17.10
N GLY A 300 -21.55 -0.32 17.65
CA GLY A 300 -22.11 0.85 16.98
C GLY A 300 -21.39 1.02 15.65
N ALA A 301 -22.14 1.12 14.55
CA ALA A 301 -21.54 1.26 13.24
C ALA A 301 -20.78 2.61 13.15
N VAL A 302 -19.53 2.52 12.68
CA VAL A 302 -18.61 3.66 12.56
C VAL A 302 -19.09 4.61 11.46
N ASP A 303 -19.23 5.90 11.79
CA ASP A 303 -19.37 7.01 10.83
C ASP A 303 -17.98 7.59 10.56
N ALA A 304 -17.59 7.66 9.29
CA ALA A 304 -16.27 8.13 8.88
C ALA A 304 -16.31 8.91 7.56
N THR A 305 -15.52 9.96 7.48
CA THR A 305 -15.20 10.68 6.25
C THR A 305 -13.70 10.60 6.00
N ILE A 306 -13.32 10.08 4.84
CA ILE A 306 -11.93 9.91 4.41
C ILE A 306 -11.71 10.80 3.19
N LEU A 307 -10.80 11.76 3.31
CA LEU A 307 -10.41 12.64 2.23
C LEU A 307 -9.02 12.26 1.74
N LEU A 308 -8.93 11.80 0.49
CA LEU A 308 -7.67 11.47 -0.18
C LEU A 308 -7.16 12.72 -0.89
N THR A 309 -5.89 13.07 -0.69
CA THR A 309 -5.34 14.31 -1.25
C THR A 309 -3.98 14.13 -1.88
N ASP A 310 -3.80 14.78 -3.02
CA ASP A 310 -2.54 14.82 -3.74
C ASP A 310 -2.38 16.14 -4.50
N ARG A 311 -1.20 16.40 -5.04
CA ARG A 311 -0.90 17.58 -5.83
C ARG A 311 -1.45 17.43 -7.26
N GLY A 312 -2.27 18.38 -7.65
CA GLY A 312 -2.62 18.60 -9.06
C GLY A 312 -3.84 17.81 -9.54
N GLY A 313 -4.41 18.27 -10.66
CA GLY A 313 -5.67 17.72 -11.19
C GLY A 313 -5.56 16.27 -11.66
N ARG A 314 -4.40 15.86 -12.20
CA ARG A 314 -4.16 14.52 -12.73
C ARG A 314 -4.20 13.46 -11.62
N ALA A 315 -3.46 13.66 -10.54
CA ALA A 315 -3.45 12.74 -9.40
C ALA A 315 -4.84 12.63 -8.74
N VAL A 316 -5.54 13.75 -8.56
CA VAL A 316 -6.91 13.75 -8.01
C VAL A 316 -7.90 13.03 -8.93
N TYR A 317 -7.75 13.18 -10.24
CA TYR A 317 -8.58 12.45 -11.20
C TYR A 317 -8.32 10.95 -11.14
N LEU A 318 -7.06 10.52 -10.99
CA LEU A 318 -6.69 9.13 -10.74
C LEU A 318 -7.31 8.58 -9.46
N LEU A 319 -7.18 9.33 -8.36
CA LEU A 319 -7.80 8.97 -7.07
C LEU A 319 -9.31 8.74 -7.22
N ARG A 320 -10.02 9.61 -7.92
CA ARG A 320 -11.47 9.45 -8.15
C ARG A 320 -11.80 8.17 -8.92
N ARG A 321 -11.00 7.84 -9.94
CA ARG A 321 -11.15 6.60 -10.72
C ARG A 321 -10.90 5.36 -9.84
N ASN A 322 -9.86 5.39 -9.02
CA ASN A 322 -9.54 4.30 -8.09
C ASN A 322 -10.62 4.13 -7.01
N ILE A 323 -11.14 5.23 -6.45
CA ILE A 323 -12.29 5.19 -5.53
C ILE A 323 -13.48 4.53 -6.22
N GLN A 324 -13.89 5.05 -7.39
CA GLN A 324 -15.07 4.53 -8.11
C GLN A 324 -14.95 3.04 -8.42
N ARG A 325 -13.76 2.57 -8.79
CA ARG A 325 -13.50 1.17 -9.12
C ARG A 325 -13.61 0.25 -7.91
N ASN A 326 -13.12 0.68 -6.74
CA ASN A 326 -13.01 -0.18 -5.57
C ASN A 326 -14.17 -0.03 -4.57
N LEU A 327 -14.91 1.09 -4.60
CA LEU A 327 -15.96 1.38 -3.62
C LEU A 327 -17.01 0.26 -3.47
N PRO A 328 -17.50 -0.39 -4.54
CA PRO A 328 -18.50 -1.45 -4.40
C PRO A 328 -17.97 -2.67 -3.63
N THR A 329 -16.71 -3.03 -3.87
CA THR A 329 -16.03 -4.14 -3.15
C THR A 329 -15.74 -3.76 -1.70
N LEU A 330 -15.39 -2.50 -1.44
CA LEU A 330 -15.02 -2.03 -0.09
C LEU A 330 -16.20 -1.94 0.86
N LEU A 331 -17.36 -1.49 0.37
CA LEU A 331 -18.52 -1.17 1.21
C LEU A 331 -19.65 -2.21 1.12
N GLY A 332 -19.54 -3.17 0.20
CA GLY A 332 -20.59 -4.14 -0.09
C GLY A 332 -21.72 -3.54 -0.94
N TYR A 333 -22.39 -4.41 -1.70
CA TYR A 333 -23.49 -4.05 -2.60
C TYR A 333 -24.87 -4.03 -1.93
N ASP A 334 -24.94 -4.27 -0.61
CA ASP A 334 -26.21 -4.58 0.05
C ASP A 334 -27.16 -3.38 0.13
N ASP A 335 -28.42 -3.64 -0.20
CA ASP A 335 -29.35 -2.77 -0.94
C ASP A 335 -30.05 -1.64 -0.12
N ALA A 336 -29.37 -1.04 0.86
CA ALA A 336 -29.97 0.03 1.67
C ALA A 336 -28.96 1.07 2.16
N TYR A 337 -28.42 1.90 1.24
CA TYR A 337 -27.97 3.31 1.33
C TYR A 337 -27.42 3.95 2.64
N ASP A 338 -27.18 3.24 3.74
CA ASP A 338 -26.55 3.78 4.97
C ASP A 338 -25.02 3.71 4.84
N TYR A 339 -24.48 4.40 3.81
CA TYR A 339 -23.04 4.59 3.66
C TYR A 339 -22.53 5.53 4.74
N ARG A 340 -22.24 4.96 5.91
CA ARG A 340 -21.59 5.67 7.02
C ARG A 340 -20.13 5.99 6.75
N ILE A 341 -19.53 5.38 5.74
CA ILE A 341 -18.14 5.65 5.34
C ILE A 341 -18.18 6.34 4.00
N THR A 342 -17.72 7.58 3.96
CA THR A 342 -17.63 8.39 2.73
C THR A 342 -16.17 8.59 2.36
N ILE A 343 -15.80 8.29 1.12
CA ILE A 343 -14.45 8.55 0.58
C ILE A 343 -14.56 9.61 -0.52
N ALA A 344 -13.70 10.62 -0.46
CA ALA A 344 -13.62 11.68 -1.47
C ALA A 344 -12.16 11.98 -1.83
N ALA A 345 -11.95 12.71 -2.94
CA ALA A 345 -10.63 13.13 -3.37
C ALA A 345 -10.59 14.63 -3.74
N GLU A 346 -9.56 15.32 -3.27
CA GLU A 346 -9.33 16.76 -3.46
C GLU A 346 -7.84 17.07 -3.68
N SER A 347 -7.54 18.16 -4.38
CA SER A 347 -6.17 18.63 -4.56
C SER A 347 -5.66 19.31 -3.29
N LEU A 348 -4.48 18.92 -2.82
CA LEU A 348 -3.79 19.57 -1.70
C LEU A 348 -2.30 19.71 -2.01
N VAL A 349 -1.85 20.95 -2.13
CA VAL A 349 -0.41 21.27 -2.05
C VAL A 349 -0.07 21.50 -0.59
N TRP A 350 0.97 20.83 -0.08
CA TRP A 350 1.38 20.99 1.31
C TRP A 350 1.71 22.45 1.64
N GLY A 351 1.31 22.90 2.82
CA GLY A 351 1.40 24.28 3.26
C GLY A 351 0.17 25.12 2.93
N ASN A 352 -0.66 24.70 1.97
CA ASN A 352 -1.93 25.36 1.65
C ASN A 352 -3.08 24.89 2.56
N GLU A 353 -4.22 25.57 2.47
CA GLU A 353 -5.45 25.18 3.17
C GLU A 353 -6.33 24.35 2.25
N LEU A 354 -6.96 23.31 2.80
CA LEU A 354 -8.07 22.62 2.14
C LEU A 354 -9.22 23.59 1.93
N GLN A 355 -9.79 23.60 0.72
CA GLN A 355 -10.88 24.51 0.39
C GLN A 355 -12.23 23.98 0.89
N SER A 356 -12.37 22.67 0.95
CA SER A 356 -13.64 21.99 1.21
C SER A 356 -14.08 21.97 2.68
N THR A 357 -13.18 22.20 3.64
CA THR A 357 -13.51 21.95 5.04
C THR A 357 -12.79 22.84 6.05
N THR A 358 -13.54 23.23 7.09
CA THR A 358 -13.02 23.87 8.31
C THR A 358 -12.85 22.89 9.46
N THR A 359 -13.31 21.65 9.31
CA THR A 359 -13.25 20.64 10.36
C THR A 359 -11.83 20.09 10.50
N LYS A 360 -11.43 19.84 11.75
CA LYS A 360 -10.16 19.16 12.04
C LYS A 360 -10.32 17.66 11.85
N PHE A 361 -9.21 17.03 11.47
CA PHE A 361 -9.13 15.60 11.27
C PHE A 361 -8.71 14.89 12.56
N HIS A 362 -9.35 13.77 12.84
CA HIS A 362 -9.05 12.88 13.95
C HIS A 362 -7.87 11.95 13.61
N LEU A 363 -7.71 11.65 12.33
CA LEU A 363 -6.63 10.84 11.80
C LEU A 363 -6.03 11.55 10.57
N ILE A 364 -4.71 11.62 10.51
CA ILE A 364 -3.97 11.91 9.30
C ILE A 364 -3.13 10.68 8.97
N ILE A 365 -3.20 10.19 7.74
CA ILE A 365 -2.33 9.11 7.26
C ILE A 365 -1.47 9.58 6.10
N GLY A 366 -0.29 9.00 5.96
CA GLY A 366 0.60 9.27 4.85
C GLY A 366 1.62 8.16 4.67
N SER A 367 2.00 7.89 3.44
CA SER A 367 3.03 6.91 3.10
C SER A 367 4.00 7.50 2.10
N ASP A 368 5.29 7.24 2.30
CA ASP A 368 6.36 7.69 1.42
C ASP A 368 6.43 9.21 1.19
N LEU A 369 6.14 10.02 2.22
CA LEU A 369 6.10 11.48 2.07
C LEU A 369 7.46 12.17 2.11
N LEU A 370 8.52 11.46 2.52
CA LEU A 370 9.84 12.02 2.81
C LEU A 370 10.85 11.72 1.69
N TYR A 371 10.51 11.98 0.42
CA TYR A 371 11.26 11.50 -0.74
C TYR A 371 12.04 12.57 -1.55
N ASN A 372 11.66 13.85 -1.45
CA ASN A 372 12.25 14.91 -2.28
C ASN A 372 13.37 15.67 -1.56
N THR A 373 13.00 16.66 -0.76
CA THR A 373 13.93 17.65 -0.22
C THR A 373 13.44 18.17 1.12
N GLU A 374 14.36 18.69 1.93
CA GLU A 374 14.06 19.35 3.20
C GLU A 374 13.04 20.50 3.07
N GLU A 375 12.97 21.10 1.88
CA GLU A 375 12.08 22.21 1.54
C GLU A 375 10.60 21.83 1.68
N SER A 376 10.26 20.55 1.50
CA SER A 376 8.89 20.04 1.62
C SER A 376 8.46 19.78 3.08
N TYR A 377 9.42 19.69 4.02
CA TYR A 377 9.12 19.29 5.40
C TYR A 377 8.36 20.38 6.17
N ASP A 378 8.75 21.65 6.05
CA ASP A 378 8.03 22.73 6.72
C ASP A 378 6.57 22.86 6.20
N PRO A 379 6.31 22.85 4.88
CA PRO A 379 4.95 22.76 4.35
C PRO A 379 4.17 21.53 4.86
N LEU A 380 4.79 20.35 4.91
CA LEU A 380 4.13 19.13 5.39
C LEU A 380 3.77 19.22 6.88
N VAL A 381 4.71 19.62 7.73
CA VAL A 381 4.47 19.83 9.18
C VAL A 381 3.38 20.87 9.40
N ASN A 382 3.39 21.98 8.65
CA ASN A 382 2.35 23.00 8.71
C ASN A 382 0.98 22.47 8.28
N THR A 383 0.93 21.59 7.27
CA THR A 383 -0.31 20.92 6.84
C THR A 383 -0.88 20.06 7.96
N ILE A 384 -0.05 19.20 8.55
CA ILE A 384 -0.43 18.36 9.68
C ILE A 384 -0.93 19.23 10.84
N LYS A 385 -0.18 20.26 11.21
CA LYS A 385 -0.54 21.18 12.30
C LYS A 385 -1.86 21.92 12.05
N ARG A 386 -2.10 22.36 10.82
CA ARG A 386 -3.32 23.05 10.44
C ARG A 386 -4.52 22.11 10.45
N HIS A 387 -4.37 20.86 10.06
CA HIS A 387 -5.52 20.00 9.83
C HIS A 387 -5.79 19.00 10.97
N LEU A 388 -4.79 18.65 11.77
CA LEU A 388 -4.95 17.69 12.86
C LEU A 388 -5.69 18.28 14.07
N CYS A 389 -6.60 17.50 14.64
CA CYS A 389 -7.24 17.81 15.91
C CYS A 389 -6.23 17.77 17.06
N HIS A 390 -5.94 18.90 17.71
CA HIS A 390 -4.89 18.99 18.72
C HIS A 390 -5.07 18.07 19.94
N GLN A 391 -6.31 17.82 20.36
CA GLN A 391 -6.59 17.09 21.60
C GLN A 391 -6.57 15.57 21.44
N ARG A 392 -6.96 15.08 20.27
CA ARG A 392 -7.24 13.65 20.02
C ARG A 392 -6.70 13.14 18.69
N GLY A 393 -6.09 14.01 17.89
CA GLY A 393 -5.63 13.68 16.56
C GLY A 393 -4.43 12.74 16.61
N ILE A 394 -4.43 11.79 15.68
CA ILE A 394 -3.34 10.86 15.45
C ILE A 394 -2.81 11.07 14.04
N VAL A 395 -1.49 11.04 13.89
CA VAL A 395 -0.82 10.92 12.59
C VAL A 395 -0.28 9.50 12.47
N MET A 396 -0.53 8.81 11.36
CA MET A 396 0.14 7.56 11.02
C MET A 396 0.98 7.79 9.78
N LEU A 397 2.29 7.60 9.90
CA LEU A 397 3.23 7.87 8.82
C LEU A 397 4.07 6.62 8.55
N ALA A 398 3.93 6.05 7.35
CA ALA A 398 4.81 5.00 6.87
C ALA A 398 5.97 5.61 6.09
N VAL A 399 7.17 5.56 6.67
CA VAL A 399 8.40 6.12 6.12
C VAL A 399 9.20 5.00 5.48
N ARG A 400 9.53 5.16 4.19
CA ARG A 400 10.57 4.39 3.52
C ARG A 400 11.85 5.20 3.60
N TRP A 401 12.81 4.73 4.39
CA TRP A 401 14.05 5.45 4.61
C TRP A 401 14.97 5.36 3.39
N ARG A 402 15.39 6.51 2.86
CA ARG A 402 16.38 6.60 1.77
C ARG A 402 17.59 7.43 2.20
N LYS A 403 17.33 8.57 2.87
CA LYS A 403 18.33 9.51 3.37
C LYS A 403 18.08 9.80 4.85
N PRO A 404 18.41 8.90 5.78
CA PRO A 404 18.02 9.02 7.18
C PRO A 404 18.41 10.34 7.86
N ASP A 405 19.61 10.87 7.58
CA ASP A 405 20.05 12.17 8.09
C ASP A 405 19.12 13.32 7.72
N LEU A 406 18.70 13.36 6.46
CA LEU A 406 17.81 14.38 5.93
C LEU A 406 16.40 14.18 6.48
N GLU A 407 15.87 12.96 6.37
CA GLU A 407 14.49 12.62 6.76
C GLU A 407 14.24 12.80 8.27
N ARG A 408 15.26 12.60 9.11
CA ARG A 408 15.22 12.96 10.54
C ARG A 408 14.82 14.42 10.80
N GLU A 409 15.14 15.33 9.88
CA GLU A 409 14.81 16.74 10.07
C GLU A 409 13.30 16.99 10.05
N PHE A 410 12.51 16.20 9.32
CA PHE A 410 11.06 16.24 9.41
C PHE A 410 10.57 15.99 10.84
N PHE A 411 11.09 14.95 11.50
CA PHE A 411 10.72 14.60 12.86
C PHE A 411 11.14 15.68 13.86
N ARG A 412 12.34 16.25 13.71
CA ARG A 412 12.80 17.38 14.54
C ARG A 412 11.90 18.62 14.36
N LYS A 413 11.49 18.93 13.13
CA LYS A 413 10.54 20.02 12.81
C LYS A 413 9.17 19.76 13.46
N ALA A 414 8.65 18.53 13.36
CA ALA A 414 7.40 18.13 13.98
C ALA A 414 7.44 18.22 15.52
N GLU A 415 8.51 17.76 16.15
CA GLU A 415 8.67 17.84 17.61
C GLU A 415 8.74 19.28 18.11
N ARG A 416 9.36 20.20 17.36
CA ARG A 416 9.35 21.65 17.66
C ARG A 416 7.94 22.23 17.69
N GLU A 417 7.03 21.67 16.90
CA GLU A 417 5.61 22.01 16.89
C GLU A 417 4.79 21.25 17.95
N GLY A 418 5.44 20.42 18.77
CA GLY A 418 4.83 19.63 19.83
C GLY A 418 4.23 18.30 19.38
N LEU A 419 4.46 17.90 18.11
CA LEU A 419 4.03 16.62 17.56
C LEU A 419 5.16 15.59 17.74
N ARG A 420 4.94 14.60 18.61
CA ARG A 420 5.92 13.56 18.90
C ARG A 420 5.55 12.27 18.18
N PHE A 421 6.54 11.65 17.54
CA PHE A 421 6.38 10.38 16.84
C PHE A 421 7.05 9.24 17.60
N GLU A 422 6.35 8.11 17.66
CA GLU A 422 6.82 6.84 18.21
C GLU A 422 6.58 5.73 17.19
N ILE A 423 7.38 4.67 17.20
CA ILE A 423 7.12 3.50 16.35
C ILE A 423 5.76 2.91 16.73
N TRP A 424 4.99 2.44 15.76
CA TRP A 424 3.77 1.71 16.03
C TRP A 424 4.08 0.37 16.71
N GLY A 425 3.98 0.36 18.04
CA GLY A 425 4.38 -0.78 18.86
C GLY A 425 3.63 -2.08 18.56
N ASP A 426 2.32 -2.03 18.31
CA ASP A 426 1.53 -3.22 17.98
C ASP A 426 2.05 -3.89 16.68
N LEU A 427 2.37 -3.08 15.67
CA LEU A 427 2.95 -3.54 14.41
C LEU A 427 4.37 -4.10 14.60
N ALA A 428 5.20 -3.44 15.40
CA ALA A 428 6.57 -3.89 15.66
C ALA A 428 6.67 -5.19 16.48
N ASN A 429 5.61 -5.53 17.22
CA ASN A 429 5.51 -6.73 18.04
C ASN A 429 4.75 -7.87 17.36
N ASP A 430 4.13 -7.63 16.21
CA ASP A 430 3.49 -8.66 15.40
C ASP A 430 4.54 -9.57 14.75
N ASP A 431 4.29 -10.88 14.69
CA ASP A 431 5.29 -11.84 14.20
C ASP A 431 5.49 -11.77 12.68
N ASP A 432 4.43 -11.52 11.91
CA ASP A 432 4.56 -11.37 10.46
C ASP A 432 5.17 -10.01 10.12
N PHE A 433 4.57 -8.93 10.61
CA PHE A 433 5.05 -7.58 10.30
C PHE A 433 6.38 -7.27 10.99
N GLY A 434 6.45 -7.40 12.31
CA GLY A 434 7.63 -7.10 13.12
C GLY A 434 8.72 -8.17 13.12
N GLY A 435 8.40 -9.42 12.77
CA GLY A 435 9.41 -10.49 12.64
C GLY A 435 9.99 -10.60 11.23
N ARG A 436 9.15 -10.48 10.21
CA ARG A 436 9.54 -10.78 8.82
C ARG A 436 9.68 -9.54 7.94
N ARG A 437 8.64 -8.69 7.89
CA ARG A 437 8.49 -7.67 6.83
C ARG A 437 9.17 -6.33 7.14
N CYS A 438 8.91 -5.77 8.31
CA CYS A 438 9.46 -4.49 8.79
C CYS A 438 10.06 -4.64 10.21
N PRO A 439 11.12 -5.44 10.36
CA PRO A 439 11.63 -5.86 11.66
C PRO A 439 12.37 -4.77 12.44
N CYS A 440 12.59 -3.60 11.85
CA CYS A 440 13.39 -2.56 12.49
C CYS A 440 12.64 -1.89 13.65
N ARG A 441 13.12 -2.10 14.88
CA ARG A 441 12.57 -1.52 16.11
C ARG A 441 13.30 -0.24 16.57
N LEU A 442 14.19 0.29 15.75
CA LEU A 442 14.94 1.53 16.04
C LEU A 442 14.03 2.73 15.89
N ASN A 443 14.08 3.67 16.84
CA ASN A 443 13.32 4.91 16.68
C ASN A 443 13.94 5.80 15.58
N TRP A 444 13.21 6.82 15.13
CA TRP A 444 13.65 7.69 14.04
C TRP A 444 14.96 8.44 14.33
N MET A 445 15.33 8.64 15.61
CA MET A 445 16.61 9.25 15.96
C MET A 445 17.76 8.27 15.71
N GLU A 446 17.56 6.99 16.02
CA GLU A 446 18.58 5.95 15.92
C GLU A 446 18.71 5.40 14.48
N TYR A 447 17.63 5.28 13.72
CA TYR A 447 17.63 4.60 12.41
C TYR A 447 18.58 5.27 11.41
N GLY A 448 19.59 4.55 10.93
CA GLY A 448 20.57 5.09 9.97
C GLY A 448 21.47 6.18 10.57
N ASP A 449 21.59 6.27 11.90
CA ASP A 449 22.61 7.09 12.55
C ASP A 449 23.95 6.31 12.57
N PRO A 450 25.02 6.79 11.92
CA PRO A 450 26.31 6.10 11.92
C PRO A 450 26.96 6.03 13.31
N GLU A 451 26.59 6.93 14.23
CA GLU A 451 27.08 6.94 15.61
C GLU A 451 26.27 6.02 16.54
N SER A 452 25.19 5.42 16.05
CA SER A 452 24.33 4.51 16.81
C SER A 452 24.75 3.06 16.61
N ASP A 453 25.31 2.45 17.66
CA ASP A 453 25.67 1.03 17.67
C ASP A 453 24.49 0.12 17.29
N LYS A 454 23.27 0.49 17.70
CA LYS A 454 22.06 -0.28 17.37
C LYS A 454 21.70 -0.18 15.88
N SER A 455 21.91 0.99 15.28
CA SER A 455 21.73 1.20 13.84
C SER A 455 22.71 0.35 13.06
N ASN A 456 24.00 0.47 13.41
CA ASN A 456 25.07 -0.30 12.77
C ASN A 456 24.82 -1.82 12.92
N GLY A 457 24.45 -2.27 14.12
CA GLY A 457 24.05 -3.66 14.37
C GLY A 457 22.92 -4.12 13.46
N TYR A 458 21.83 -3.33 13.35
CA TYR A 458 20.70 -3.66 12.48
C TYR A 458 21.12 -3.86 11.01
N PHE A 459 21.89 -2.93 10.44
CA PHE A 459 22.30 -3.02 9.03
C PHE A 459 23.36 -4.12 8.78
N HIS A 460 24.17 -4.48 9.76
CA HIS A 460 25.16 -5.55 9.63
C HIS A 460 24.59 -6.95 9.86
N GLU A 461 23.64 -7.09 10.79
CA GLU A 461 23.07 -8.38 11.17
C GLU A 461 21.90 -8.80 10.28
N ARG A 462 21.14 -7.84 9.73
CA ARG A 462 20.01 -8.17 8.86
C ARG A 462 20.51 -8.49 7.46
N THR A 463 20.15 -9.66 6.96
CA THR A 463 20.50 -10.14 5.61
C THR A 463 19.32 -10.08 4.65
N ILE A 464 19.63 -10.04 3.36
CA ILE A 464 18.69 -10.14 2.24
C ILE A 464 19.33 -10.92 1.08
N SER A 465 18.51 -11.60 0.27
CA SER A 465 18.96 -12.23 -0.97
C SER A 465 19.15 -11.20 -2.08
N VAL A 466 20.31 -11.23 -2.74
CA VAL A 466 20.66 -10.45 -3.92
C VAL A 466 21.14 -11.41 -4.99
N ALA A 467 20.37 -11.58 -6.07
CA ALA A 467 20.67 -12.55 -7.12
C ALA A 467 20.93 -13.97 -6.55
N GLY A 468 20.12 -14.36 -5.55
CA GLY A 468 20.23 -15.65 -4.85
C GLY A 468 21.36 -15.75 -3.81
N THR A 469 22.11 -14.67 -3.55
CA THR A 469 23.18 -14.63 -2.54
C THR A 469 22.76 -13.82 -1.32
N GLU A 470 22.90 -14.37 -0.11
CA GLU A 470 22.65 -13.60 1.11
C GLU A 470 23.70 -12.51 1.35
N MET A 471 23.24 -11.29 1.57
CA MET A 471 24.06 -10.10 1.82
C MET A 471 23.47 -9.29 2.99
N SER A 472 24.34 -8.74 3.86
CA SER A 472 23.89 -7.81 4.91
C SER A 472 23.36 -6.50 4.31
N LEU A 473 22.30 -5.93 4.86
CA LEU A 473 21.70 -4.67 4.36
C LEU A 473 22.73 -3.54 4.20
N GLY A 474 23.65 -3.36 5.15
CA GLY A 474 24.68 -2.33 5.10
C GLY A 474 25.75 -2.52 4.02
N ARG A 475 25.72 -3.63 3.27
CA ARG A 475 26.63 -3.91 2.15
C ARG A 475 25.97 -3.81 0.78
N VAL A 476 24.64 -3.67 0.72
CA VAL A 476 23.90 -3.57 -0.53
C VAL A 476 24.26 -2.26 -1.23
N THR A 477 24.76 -2.35 -2.45
CA THR A 477 25.08 -1.22 -3.32
C THR A 477 23.98 -0.99 -4.37
N GLU A 478 24.09 0.09 -5.14
CA GLU A 478 23.18 0.36 -6.26
C GLU A 478 23.22 -0.73 -7.33
N GLY A 479 24.42 -1.20 -7.69
CA GLY A 479 24.57 -2.30 -8.65
C GLY A 479 23.99 -3.62 -8.14
N ASP A 480 23.99 -3.84 -6.83
CA ASP A 480 23.33 -5.00 -6.21
C ASP A 480 21.81 -4.90 -6.35
N MET A 481 21.23 -3.72 -6.10
CA MET A 481 19.80 -3.48 -6.30
C MET A 481 19.36 -3.69 -7.75
N GLU A 482 20.16 -3.29 -8.73
CA GLU A 482 19.88 -3.55 -10.16
C GLU A 482 19.88 -5.04 -10.52
N SER A 483 20.56 -5.87 -9.72
CA SER A 483 20.63 -7.32 -9.91
C SER A 483 19.55 -8.11 -9.18
N MET A 484 18.79 -7.46 -8.28
CA MET A 484 17.69 -8.09 -7.57
C MET A 484 16.54 -8.41 -8.51
N ASN A 485 15.89 -9.56 -8.31
CA ASN A 485 14.58 -9.79 -8.90
C ASN A 485 13.48 -9.00 -8.15
N ASP A 486 12.27 -8.94 -8.71
CA ASP A 486 11.16 -8.17 -8.14
C ASP A 486 10.81 -8.55 -6.69
N GLY A 487 10.93 -9.84 -6.33
CA GLY A 487 10.67 -10.33 -4.98
C GLY A 487 11.77 -9.95 -3.98
N GLU A 488 13.03 -10.05 -4.40
CA GLU A 488 14.19 -9.60 -3.63
C GLU A 488 14.11 -8.09 -3.40
N TYR A 489 13.87 -7.31 -4.46
CA TYR A 489 13.74 -5.86 -4.37
C TYR A 489 12.56 -5.44 -3.50
N SER A 490 11.39 -6.08 -3.65
CA SER A 490 10.23 -5.82 -2.78
C SER A 490 10.55 -6.12 -1.30
N THR A 491 11.31 -7.17 -1.02
CA THR A 491 11.73 -7.49 0.36
C THR A 491 12.71 -6.45 0.88
N PHE A 492 13.67 -6.02 0.05
CA PHE A 492 14.64 -4.98 0.38
C PHE A 492 13.92 -3.69 0.78
N GLU A 493 12.96 -3.29 -0.03
CA GLU A 493 12.13 -2.11 0.17
C GLU A 493 11.34 -2.16 1.48
N GLU A 494 10.70 -3.29 1.81
CA GLU A 494 9.94 -3.44 3.05
C GLU A 494 10.83 -3.35 4.30
N LEU A 495 12.08 -3.84 4.23
CA LEU A 495 13.04 -3.73 5.34
C LEU A 495 13.45 -2.28 5.63
N GLN A 496 13.31 -1.38 4.66
CA GLN A 496 13.56 0.06 4.82
C GLN A 496 12.32 0.83 5.33
N VAL A 497 11.18 0.15 5.52
CA VAL A 497 9.94 0.79 5.94
C VAL A 497 9.76 0.71 7.46
N GLN A 498 9.38 1.83 8.07
CA GLN A 498 8.89 1.89 9.44
C GLN A 498 7.59 2.70 9.52
N VAL A 499 6.70 2.30 10.42
CA VAL A 499 5.43 3.00 10.65
C VAL A 499 5.45 3.71 11.99
N TYR A 500 5.19 5.02 11.96
CA TYR A 500 5.21 5.90 13.11
C TYR A 500 3.81 6.42 13.45
N ILE A 501 3.55 6.54 14.76
CA ILE A 501 2.36 7.16 15.33
C ILE A 501 2.75 8.50 15.94
N GLY A 502 2.23 9.58 15.35
CA GLY A 502 2.42 10.96 15.79
C GLY A 502 1.24 11.45 16.64
N LYS A 503 1.50 12.06 17.79
CA LYS A 503 0.49 12.71 18.65
C LYS A 503 1.01 14.01 19.23
N TYR A 504 0.11 14.97 19.42
CA TYR A 504 0.47 16.17 20.16
C TYR A 504 0.74 15.83 21.62
N HIS A 505 1.88 16.28 22.12
CA HIS A 505 2.17 16.17 23.55
C HIS A 505 1.19 17.07 24.30
N VAL A 506 0.23 16.46 24.99
CA VAL A 506 -0.60 17.19 25.94
C VAL A 506 0.35 17.63 27.04
N ASN A 507 0.74 18.90 27.03
CA ASN A 507 1.43 19.51 28.15
C ASN A 507 0.45 19.46 29.32
N ASP A 508 0.47 18.34 30.07
CA ASP A 508 -0.25 18.21 31.32
C ASP A 508 0.06 19.47 32.12
N GLY A 509 -0.99 20.27 32.37
CA GLY A 509 -0.87 21.62 32.91
C GLY A 509 -0.18 21.70 34.29
N THR A 510 0.23 20.56 34.85
CA THR A 510 1.07 20.40 36.02
C THR A 510 2.37 21.21 35.93
N THR A 511 2.99 21.38 34.76
CA THR A 511 4.22 22.22 34.67
C THR A 511 3.94 23.73 34.76
N ARG A 512 2.77 24.22 34.33
CA ARG A 512 2.43 25.65 34.45
C ARG A 512 2.03 26.04 35.88
N LEU A 513 1.38 25.14 36.62
CA LEU A 513 1.07 25.35 38.04
C LEU A 513 2.33 25.34 38.90
N GLN A 514 3.30 24.44 38.63
CA GLN A 514 4.58 24.43 39.34
C GLN A 514 5.46 25.65 39.02
N LYS A 515 5.48 26.14 37.77
CA LYS A 515 6.17 27.40 37.43
C LYS A 515 5.54 28.65 38.06
N ARG A 516 4.22 28.65 38.32
CA ARG A 516 3.56 29.73 39.06
C ARG A 516 3.81 29.66 40.56
N GLN A 517 3.85 28.46 41.15
CA GLN A 517 4.17 28.30 42.58
C GLN A 517 5.62 28.69 42.91
N ARG A 518 6.58 28.45 42.01
CA ARG A 518 7.97 28.92 42.16
C ARG A 518 8.21 30.42 41.95
N LYS A 519 7.21 31.17 41.47
CA LYS A 519 7.31 32.63 41.33
C LYS A 519 6.64 33.39 42.49
N ASN A 520 5.89 32.71 43.34
CA ASN A 520 5.12 33.30 44.43
C ASN A 520 5.57 32.83 45.83
N GLY A 521 6.63 32.02 45.91
CA GLY A 521 7.34 31.68 47.15
C GLY A 521 8.81 31.93 46.93
#